data_AF-A0A444YB37-F1
#
_entry.id   AF-A0A444YB37-F1
#
_cell.length_a   1.000
_cell.length_b   1.000
_cell.length_c   1.000
_cell.angle_alpha   90.00
_cell.angle_beta   90.00
_cell.angle_gamma   90.00
#
_symmetry.space_group_name_H-M   'P 1'
#
loop_
_entity.id
_entity.type
_entity.pdbx_description
1 polymer ?
#
loop_
_entity_poly.entity_id
_entity_poly.type
_entity_poly.pdbx_seq_one_letter_code
_entity_poly.pdbx_strand_id
1 'polypeptide(L)'
;MAHCSTSQSHSKKTQPFHFRATFESEDIQLVAKIRKFHQHNIELSIENLQKKRSYNTEEKMTARNQAEKNQTKDLKCATHLLNEKFRNMSEEKKTIVRNLGFGGLMHIPPLRVHHQLLRELANNFKLGENILETGYSSFKIRPKTIGDALGINASGDLFPQKVNYKKLSEDDKEIFRRLQGKTLKSLTDEKMDIGVGNEQDRLMFKRIFILYIQMAFLLSTTINKISPMHLTPIFEMDTITERNWGGYVLSFIIKGITDYKEKKKKAIDGCLFALMIIYFHLSKNKDKKRAERPPKPWIVNWSKEQLVERMRAEIEKNMASSTSSLETETTDSDNSTFESETQEDSEDSPRKEPSKKGKKTQSKKKKVVVEHSSPEQDQSYHGYSTL
;
A
#
# COMPACT_ATOMS: atom_id res chain seq x y z
N MET A 1 64.03 80.85 0.27
CA MET A 1 63.46 82.02 -0.44
C MET A 1 62.70 81.46 -1.63
N ALA A 2 61.40 81.67 -1.86
CA ALA A 2 60.55 82.82 -1.57
C ALA A 2 59.17 82.41 -1.02
N HIS A 3 58.54 83.37 -0.32
CA HIS A 3 57.25 83.32 0.35
C HIS A 3 56.09 83.65 -0.60
N CYS A 4 54.86 83.23 -0.27
CA CYS A 4 53.62 84.02 -0.46
C CYS A 4 52.47 83.33 0.30
N SER A 5 52.06 83.78 1.49
CA SER A 5 51.20 84.93 1.84
C SER A 5 49.72 84.55 2.01
N THR A 6 49.28 84.71 3.25
CA THR A 6 47.94 84.54 3.84
C THR A 6 46.96 85.59 3.33
N SER A 7 45.67 85.25 3.24
CA SER A 7 44.58 86.24 3.17
C SER A 7 43.28 85.69 3.78
N GLN A 8 42.68 86.50 4.64
CA GLN A 8 41.44 86.31 5.40
C GLN A 8 40.21 86.26 4.48
N SER A 9 39.32 85.28 4.67
CA SER A 9 38.02 85.25 3.97
C SER A 9 36.91 85.88 4.81
N HIS A 10 36.36 86.98 4.32
CA HIS A 10 35.19 87.68 4.82
C HIS A 10 33.92 86.81 4.78
N SER A 11 33.15 86.86 5.88
CA SER A 11 31.81 86.26 6.02
C SER A 11 30.78 87.02 5.17
N LYS A 12 30.14 86.34 4.21
CA LYS A 12 28.95 86.81 3.49
C LYS A 12 27.70 86.17 4.11
N LYS A 13 26.80 86.99 4.66
CA LYS A 13 25.47 86.59 5.13
C LYS A 13 24.58 86.23 3.94
N THR A 14 23.94 85.06 3.98
CA THR A 14 22.99 84.60 2.96
C THR A 14 21.57 84.67 3.52
N GLN A 15 20.68 85.42 2.86
CA GLN A 15 19.26 85.53 3.19
C GLN A 15 18.49 84.29 2.69
N PRO A 16 17.58 83.70 3.49
CA PRO A 16 16.78 82.56 3.05
C PRO A 16 15.61 83.01 2.18
N PHE A 17 15.58 82.58 0.92
CA PHE A 17 14.38 82.64 0.07
C PHE A 17 13.52 81.39 0.32
N HIS A 18 12.29 81.58 0.77
CA HIS A 18 11.32 80.49 0.89
C HIS A 18 10.58 80.29 -0.44
N PHE A 19 10.93 79.23 -1.19
CA PHE A 19 10.06 78.71 -2.24
C PHE A 19 8.91 77.92 -1.59
N ARG A 20 7.68 78.40 -1.75
CA ARG A 20 6.46 77.63 -1.41
C ARG A 20 6.00 76.91 -2.68
N ALA A 21 6.32 75.63 -2.81
CA ALA A 21 5.72 74.78 -3.83
C ALA A 21 4.32 74.36 -3.34
N THR A 22 3.27 74.83 -4.00
CA THR A 22 1.91 74.29 -3.85
C THR A 22 1.79 73.05 -4.73
N PHE A 23 1.90 71.86 -4.13
CA PHE A 23 1.42 70.64 -4.78
C PHE A 23 -0.10 70.66 -4.75
N GLU A 24 -0.75 70.54 -5.91
CA GLU A 24 -2.20 70.51 -6.03
C GLU A 24 -2.74 69.29 -5.25
N SER A 25 -3.68 69.53 -4.34
CA SER A 25 -4.23 68.50 -3.43
C SER A 25 -4.91 67.33 -4.15
N GLU A 26 -5.22 67.50 -5.42
CA GLU A 26 -5.89 66.51 -6.28
C GLU A 26 -4.97 65.31 -6.59
N ASP A 27 -3.68 65.54 -6.81
CA ASP A 27 -2.70 64.47 -7.07
C ASP A 27 -2.49 63.56 -5.85
N ILE A 28 -2.50 64.13 -4.64
CA ILE A 28 -2.36 63.37 -3.39
C ILE A 28 -3.60 62.48 -3.15
N GLN A 29 -4.80 62.99 -3.46
CA GLN A 29 -6.03 62.19 -3.36
C GLN A 29 -6.07 61.06 -4.39
N LEU A 30 -5.60 61.31 -5.62
CA LEU A 30 -5.54 60.30 -6.67
C LEU A 30 -4.57 59.17 -6.28
N VAL A 31 -3.37 59.51 -5.80
CA VAL A 31 -2.39 58.53 -5.31
C VAL A 31 -2.94 57.72 -4.14
N ALA A 32 -3.67 58.35 -3.21
CA ALA A 32 -4.31 57.65 -2.10
C ALA A 32 -5.41 56.67 -2.58
N LYS A 33 -6.21 57.04 -3.58
CA LYS A 33 -7.22 56.15 -4.20
C LYS A 33 -6.58 54.97 -4.90
N ILE A 34 -5.52 55.20 -5.69
CA ILE A 34 -4.77 54.13 -6.37
C ILE A 34 -4.18 53.15 -5.36
N ARG A 35 -3.62 53.65 -4.25
CA ARG A 35 -3.07 52.81 -3.18
C ARG A 35 -4.15 51.94 -2.52
N LYS A 36 -5.33 52.51 -2.24
CA LYS A 36 -6.48 51.76 -1.69
C LYS A 36 -6.98 50.68 -2.67
N PHE A 37 -7.09 51.01 -3.94
CA PHE A 37 -7.50 50.06 -4.97
C PHE A 37 -6.49 48.91 -5.13
N HIS A 38 -5.19 49.22 -5.12
CA HIS A 38 -4.14 48.21 -5.18
C HIS A 38 -4.15 47.29 -3.94
N GLN A 39 -4.34 47.87 -2.74
CA GLN A 39 -4.45 47.11 -1.50
C GLN A 39 -5.64 46.14 -1.53
N HIS A 40 -6.80 46.59 -2.00
CA HIS A 40 -7.99 45.75 -2.13
C HIS A 40 -7.80 44.58 -3.11
N ASN A 41 -7.12 44.82 -4.24
CA ASN A 41 -6.81 43.77 -5.21
C ASN A 41 -5.83 42.72 -4.66
N ILE A 42 -4.89 43.13 -3.80
CA ILE A 42 -3.98 42.21 -3.10
C ILE A 42 -4.78 41.33 -2.13
N GLU A 43 -5.68 41.92 -1.35
CA GLU A 43 -6.53 41.19 -0.39
C GLU A 43 -7.42 40.15 -1.08
N LEU A 44 -8.07 40.53 -2.19
CA LEU A 44 -8.85 39.60 -3.03
C LEU A 44 -8.00 38.45 -3.58
N SER A 45 -6.76 38.72 -3.99
CA SER A 45 -5.84 37.69 -4.48
C SER A 45 -5.44 36.70 -3.38
N ILE A 46 -5.18 37.22 -2.17
CA ILE A 46 -4.86 36.40 -0.99
C ILE A 46 -6.05 35.52 -0.61
N GLU A 47 -7.26 36.06 -0.58
CA GLU A 47 -8.48 35.31 -0.25
C GLU A 47 -8.72 34.17 -1.26
N ASN A 48 -8.53 34.43 -2.56
CA ASN A 48 -8.65 33.41 -3.60
C ASN A 48 -7.59 32.31 -3.47
N LEU A 49 -6.34 32.66 -3.12
CA LEU A 49 -5.30 31.68 -2.85
C LEU A 49 -5.60 30.84 -1.61
N GLN A 50 -6.16 31.44 -0.56
CA GLN A 50 -6.58 30.72 0.65
C GLN A 50 -7.73 29.76 0.35
N LYS A 51 -8.77 30.19 -0.40
CA LYS A 51 -9.85 29.30 -0.86
C LYS A 51 -9.31 28.14 -1.68
N LYS A 52 -8.45 28.39 -2.67
CA LYS A 52 -7.82 27.34 -3.49
C LYS A 52 -7.00 26.35 -2.65
N ARG A 53 -6.32 26.83 -1.60
CA ARG A 53 -5.60 25.99 -0.65
C ARG A 53 -6.54 25.16 0.23
N SER A 54 -7.67 25.72 0.66
CA SER A 54 -8.70 25.01 1.41
C SER A 54 -9.32 23.88 0.58
N TYR A 55 -9.77 24.17 -0.64
CA TYR A 55 -10.29 23.17 -1.58
C TYR A 55 -9.29 22.03 -1.83
N ASN A 56 -8.03 22.34 -2.12
CA ASN A 56 -6.98 21.32 -2.29
C ASN A 56 -6.72 20.49 -1.01
N THR A 57 -6.93 21.08 0.17
CA THR A 57 -6.74 20.41 1.46
C THR A 57 -7.92 19.50 1.77
N GLU A 58 -9.15 19.97 1.53
CA GLU A 58 -10.37 19.16 1.61
C GLU A 58 -10.31 18.01 0.62
N GLU A 59 -9.97 18.23 -0.65
CA GLU A 59 -9.84 17.18 -1.66
C GLU A 59 -8.79 16.13 -1.25
N LYS A 60 -7.63 16.56 -0.70
CA LYS A 60 -6.64 15.65 -0.11
C LYS A 60 -7.15 14.90 1.12
N MET A 61 -7.92 15.54 1.99
CA MET A 61 -8.54 14.89 3.15
C MET A 61 -9.62 13.90 2.71
N THR A 62 -10.40 14.22 1.69
CA THR A 62 -11.44 13.33 1.14
C THR A 62 -10.81 12.13 0.45
N ALA A 63 -9.76 12.32 -0.36
CA ALA A 63 -8.97 11.25 -0.95
C ALA A 63 -8.30 10.36 0.12
N ARG A 64 -7.82 10.95 1.23
CA ARG A 64 -7.26 10.21 2.38
C ARG A 64 -8.34 9.42 3.12
N ASN A 65 -9.49 10.03 3.40
CA ASN A 65 -10.62 9.38 4.06
C ASN A 65 -11.22 8.26 3.20
N GLN A 66 -11.19 8.40 1.87
CA GLN A 66 -11.59 7.36 0.92
C GLN A 66 -10.54 6.24 0.84
N ALA A 67 -9.24 6.57 0.93
CA ALA A 67 -8.18 5.58 1.09
C ALA A 67 -8.21 4.84 2.44
N GLU A 68 -8.65 5.51 3.52
CA GLU A 68 -8.85 4.91 4.85
C GLU A 68 -10.14 4.07 4.92
N LYS A 69 -11.23 4.50 4.26
CA LYS A 69 -12.45 3.68 4.09
C LYS A 69 -12.24 2.47 3.15
N ASN A 70 -11.33 2.58 2.18
CA ASN A 70 -10.99 1.49 1.26
C ASN A 70 -9.78 0.63 1.71
N GLN A 71 -9.23 0.84 2.92
CA GLN A 71 -8.37 -0.16 3.57
C GLN A 71 -9.21 -1.36 4.01
N THR A 72 -9.75 -2.09 3.05
CA THR A 72 -10.22 -3.45 3.29
C THR A 72 -8.97 -4.26 3.64
N LYS A 73 -8.92 -4.77 4.88
CA LYS A 73 -7.86 -5.65 5.40
C LYS A 73 -7.78 -7.01 4.68
N ASP A 74 -8.45 -7.12 3.53
CA ASP A 74 -8.82 -8.36 2.86
C ASP A 74 -7.74 -8.86 1.88
N LEU A 75 -6.79 -8.00 1.47
CA LEU A 75 -5.79 -8.30 0.44
C LEU A 75 -4.43 -7.68 0.79
N LYS A 76 -3.47 -8.48 1.25
CA LYS A 76 -2.10 -8.01 1.54
C LYS A 76 -1.24 -7.97 0.29
N CYS A 77 -1.19 -6.80 -0.36
CA CYS A 77 -0.20 -6.52 -1.40
C CYS A 77 0.41 -5.13 -1.21
N ALA A 78 1.42 -5.02 -0.36
CA ALA A 78 2.14 -3.78 -0.08
C ALA A 78 3.51 -3.75 -0.76
N THR A 79 3.52 -3.75 -2.10
CA THR A 79 4.77 -3.77 -2.88
C THR A 79 5.67 -2.57 -2.62
N HIS A 80 5.10 -1.40 -2.29
CA HIS A 80 5.87 -0.22 -1.87
C HIS A 80 6.73 -0.47 -0.61
N LEU A 81 6.20 -1.18 0.40
CA LEU A 81 6.96 -1.52 1.60
C LEU A 81 8.09 -2.50 1.27
N LEU A 82 7.81 -3.51 0.43
CA LEU A 82 8.82 -4.48 0.00
C LEU A 82 9.95 -3.79 -0.78
N ASN A 83 9.61 -2.93 -1.73
CA ASN A 83 10.56 -2.16 -2.53
C ASN A 83 11.45 -1.28 -1.64
N GLU A 84 10.86 -0.53 -0.70
CA GLU A 84 11.62 0.28 0.26
C GLU A 84 12.63 -0.55 1.05
N LYS A 85 12.22 -1.72 1.53
CA LYS A 85 13.10 -2.62 2.29
C LYS A 85 14.20 -3.25 1.45
N PHE A 86 14.04 -3.40 0.14
CA PHE A 86 15.13 -3.80 -0.75
C PHE A 86 16.08 -2.64 -1.04
N ARG A 87 15.55 -1.43 -1.27
CA ARG A 87 16.37 -0.24 -1.53
C ARG A 87 17.31 0.08 -0.37
N ASN A 88 16.81 0.01 0.86
CA ASN A 88 17.55 0.37 2.08
C ASN A 88 18.47 -0.75 2.60
N MET A 89 18.55 -1.89 1.91
CA MET A 89 19.43 -3.00 2.25
C MET A 89 20.86 -2.75 1.73
N SER A 90 21.88 -3.20 2.46
CA SER A 90 23.28 -3.11 1.99
C SER A 90 23.52 -3.97 0.75
N GLU A 91 24.59 -3.68 -0.01
CA GLU A 91 24.90 -4.43 -1.24
C GLU A 91 25.32 -5.89 -0.96
N GLU A 92 25.95 -6.17 0.18
CA GLU A 92 26.29 -7.52 0.60
C GLU A 92 25.02 -8.34 0.83
N LYS A 93 24.05 -7.76 1.57
CA LYS A 93 22.74 -8.37 1.80
C LYS A 93 21.97 -8.56 0.50
N LYS A 94 21.98 -7.59 -0.42
CA LYS A 94 21.37 -7.74 -1.74
C LYS A 94 22.02 -8.87 -2.55
N THR A 95 23.34 -9.00 -2.49
CA THR A 95 24.08 -10.08 -3.14
C THR A 95 23.65 -11.44 -2.61
N ILE A 96 23.50 -11.59 -1.29
CA ILE A 96 22.95 -12.81 -0.68
C ILE A 96 21.54 -13.11 -1.21
N VAL A 97 20.65 -12.11 -1.28
CA VAL A 97 19.30 -12.29 -1.83
C VAL A 97 19.30 -12.75 -3.29
N ARG A 98 20.21 -12.21 -4.12
CA ARG A 98 20.38 -12.64 -5.51
C ARG A 98 20.84 -14.10 -5.58
N ASN A 99 21.81 -14.48 -4.75
CA ASN A 99 22.34 -15.85 -4.67
C ASN A 99 21.28 -16.85 -4.16
N LEU A 100 20.32 -16.40 -3.35
CA LEU A 100 19.17 -17.20 -2.95
C LEU A 100 18.11 -17.37 -4.06
N GLY A 101 18.31 -16.77 -5.24
CA GLY A 101 17.37 -16.88 -6.36
C GLY A 101 16.19 -15.92 -6.31
N PHE A 102 16.24 -14.87 -5.47
CA PHE A 102 15.18 -13.87 -5.32
C PHE A 102 15.52 -12.50 -5.92
N GLY A 103 16.55 -12.43 -6.77
CA GLY A 103 16.97 -11.19 -7.43
C GLY A 103 15.85 -10.52 -8.22
N GLY A 104 14.98 -11.31 -8.86
CA GLY A 104 13.82 -10.79 -9.60
C GLY A 104 12.87 -9.93 -8.75
N LEU A 105 12.73 -10.24 -7.46
CA LEU A 105 11.83 -9.53 -6.55
C LEU A 105 12.32 -8.11 -6.22
N MET A 106 13.61 -7.81 -6.43
CA MET A 106 14.13 -6.45 -6.23
C MET A 106 13.62 -5.46 -7.27
N HIS A 107 13.14 -5.96 -8.41
CA HIS A 107 12.58 -5.15 -9.49
C HIS A 107 11.09 -4.83 -9.28
N ILE A 108 10.48 -5.31 -8.19
CA ILE A 108 9.08 -5.01 -7.87
C ILE A 108 8.95 -3.49 -7.67
N PRO A 109 8.13 -2.79 -8.48
CA PRO A 109 7.97 -1.35 -8.36
C PRO A 109 7.13 -0.98 -7.13
N PRO A 110 7.35 0.21 -6.54
CA PRO A 110 6.62 0.65 -5.37
C PRO A 110 5.19 1.05 -5.74
N LEU A 111 4.25 0.12 -5.63
CA LEU A 111 2.86 0.28 -6.04
C LEU A 111 1.88 0.20 -4.87
N ARG A 112 0.74 0.84 -5.08
CA ARG A 112 -0.51 0.58 -4.36
C ARG A 112 -1.42 -0.15 -5.33
N VAL A 113 -1.56 -1.45 -5.15
CA VAL A 113 -2.32 -2.29 -6.06
C VAL A 113 -3.80 -2.18 -5.69
N HIS A 114 -4.66 -1.94 -6.68
CA HIS A 114 -6.08 -1.75 -6.44
C HIS A 114 -6.75 -3.07 -6.03
N HIS A 115 -7.40 -3.10 -4.87
CA HIS A 115 -8.01 -4.31 -4.32
C HIS A 115 -9.11 -4.88 -5.19
N GLN A 116 -9.86 -4.04 -5.91
CA GLN A 116 -10.89 -4.46 -6.85
C GLN A 116 -10.31 -5.35 -7.97
N LEU A 117 -9.19 -4.93 -8.57
CA LEU A 117 -8.53 -5.71 -9.62
C LEU A 117 -8.08 -7.08 -9.11
N LEU A 118 -7.42 -7.11 -7.93
CA LEU A 118 -6.98 -8.39 -7.35
C LEU A 118 -8.16 -9.32 -7.02
N ARG A 119 -9.27 -8.76 -6.51
CA ARG A 119 -10.50 -9.51 -6.25
C ARG A 119 -11.10 -10.07 -7.52
N GLU A 120 -11.10 -9.30 -8.60
CA GLU A 120 -11.59 -9.74 -9.89
C GLU A 120 -10.73 -10.84 -10.50
N LEU A 121 -9.40 -10.73 -10.42
CA LEU A 121 -8.49 -11.80 -10.81
C LEU A 121 -8.78 -13.10 -10.04
N ALA A 122 -9.07 -12.99 -8.73
CA ALA A 122 -9.49 -14.14 -7.94
C ALA A 122 -10.85 -14.70 -8.41
N ASN A 123 -11.83 -13.83 -8.70
CA ASN A 123 -13.15 -14.22 -9.21
C ASN A 123 -13.07 -14.94 -10.57
N ASN A 124 -12.18 -14.51 -11.44
CA ASN A 124 -12.03 -15.12 -12.77
C ASN A 124 -11.04 -16.31 -12.79
N PHE A 125 -10.46 -16.68 -11.65
CA PHE A 125 -9.61 -17.86 -11.55
C PHE A 125 -10.45 -19.14 -11.40
N LYS A 126 -10.42 -20.02 -12.39
CA LYS A 126 -11.04 -21.36 -12.36
C LYS A 126 -10.19 -22.34 -11.56
N LEU A 127 -10.74 -22.77 -10.42
CA LEU A 127 -10.16 -23.79 -9.54
C LEU A 127 -10.17 -25.16 -10.24
N GLY A 128 -9.24 -26.06 -9.86
CA GLY A 128 -9.08 -27.37 -10.49
C GLY A 128 -8.27 -27.34 -11.79
N GLU A 129 -8.64 -26.46 -12.72
CA GLU A 129 -7.94 -26.31 -14.01
C GLU A 129 -6.71 -25.38 -13.92
N ASN A 130 -6.67 -24.54 -12.88
CA ASN A 130 -5.70 -23.46 -12.69
C ASN A 130 -5.65 -22.50 -13.87
N ILE A 131 -6.83 -22.10 -14.36
CA ILE A 131 -6.98 -21.19 -15.49
C ILE A 131 -7.45 -19.84 -14.99
N LEU A 132 -6.72 -18.78 -15.36
CA LEU A 132 -7.19 -17.41 -15.20
C LEU A 132 -7.97 -17.01 -16.45
N GLU A 133 -9.27 -16.80 -16.31
CA GLU A 133 -10.10 -16.27 -17.37
C GLU A 133 -10.10 -14.75 -17.34
N THR A 134 -10.11 -14.16 -18.52
CA THR A 134 -10.14 -12.72 -18.70
C THR A 134 -11.00 -12.44 -19.92
N GLY A 135 -11.54 -11.22 -20.05
CA GLY A 135 -12.34 -10.85 -21.22
C GLY A 135 -11.61 -10.95 -22.57
N TYR A 136 -10.30 -11.26 -22.58
CA TYR A 136 -9.47 -11.36 -23.78
C TYR A 136 -9.00 -12.79 -24.08
N SER A 137 -8.85 -13.65 -23.06
CA SER A 137 -8.26 -14.98 -23.18
C SER A 137 -8.37 -15.75 -21.87
N SER A 138 -8.18 -17.07 -21.94
CA SER A 138 -7.90 -17.94 -20.81
C SER A 138 -6.39 -18.24 -20.74
N PHE A 139 -5.83 -18.24 -19.52
CA PHE A 139 -4.41 -18.49 -19.28
C PHE A 139 -4.23 -19.59 -18.25
N LYS A 140 -3.62 -20.71 -18.67
CA LYS A 140 -3.26 -21.78 -17.72
C LYS A 140 -2.05 -21.35 -16.87
N ILE A 141 -2.27 -21.24 -15.57
CA ILE A 141 -1.25 -20.86 -14.59
C ILE A 141 -0.54 -22.12 -14.12
N ARG A 142 0.78 -22.16 -14.36
CA ARG A 142 1.67 -23.25 -13.94
C ARG A 142 2.74 -22.69 -12.99
N PRO A 143 3.41 -23.54 -12.19
CA PRO A 143 4.55 -23.13 -11.38
C PRO A 143 5.57 -22.31 -12.18
N LYS A 144 5.89 -22.78 -13.39
CA LYS A 144 6.79 -22.10 -14.33
C LYS A 144 6.33 -20.69 -14.69
N THR A 145 5.03 -20.47 -14.87
CA THR A 145 4.46 -19.15 -15.16
C THR A 145 4.67 -18.19 -13.98
N ILE A 146 4.54 -18.67 -12.73
CA ILE A 146 4.84 -17.88 -11.53
C ILE A 146 6.34 -17.53 -11.47
N GLY A 147 7.20 -18.53 -11.71
CA GLY A 147 8.66 -18.35 -11.72
C GLY A 147 9.10 -17.36 -12.80
N ASP A 148 8.56 -17.48 -14.01
CA ASP A 148 8.81 -16.58 -15.13
C ASP A 148 8.33 -15.14 -14.85
N ALA A 149 7.24 -14.98 -14.10
CA ALA A 149 6.70 -13.67 -13.77
C ALA A 149 7.54 -12.94 -12.70
N LEU A 150 7.90 -13.65 -11.63
CA LEU A 150 8.53 -13.07 -10.44
C LEU A 150 10.06 -13.18 -10.42
N GLY A 151 10.63 -14.09 -11.22
CA GLY A 151 12.06 -14.39 -11.19
C GLY A 151 12.47 -15.24 -10.00
N ILE A 152 11.70 -16.30 -9.74
CA ILE A 152 11.96 -17.29 -8.69
C ILE A 152 12.00 -18.69 -9.30
N ASN A 153 12.73 -19.62 -8.66
CA ASN A 153 12.78 -20.99 -9.14
C ASN A 153 11.39 -21.65 -9.12
N ALA A 154 11.07 -22.42 -10.15
CA ALA A 154 9.80 -23.13 -10.32
C ALA A 154 10.00 -24.62 -10.69
N SER A 155 11.22 -25.11 -10.49
CA SER A 155 11.64 -26.50 -10.71
C SER A 155 12.00 -27.15 -9.37
N GLY A 156 12.20 -28.47 -9.38
CA GLY A 156 12.50 -29.25 -8.18
C GLY A 156 11.26 -29.61 -7.37
N ASP A 157 11.49 -30.12 -6.17
CA ASP A 157 10.43 -30.57 -5.27
C ASP A 157 9.77 -29.40 -4.51
N LEU A 158 8.52 -29.61 -4.11
CA LEU A 158 7.82 -28.74 -3.17
C LEU A 158 8.38 -28.91 -1.75
N PHE A 159 8.20 -27.89 -0.92
CA PHE A 159 8.56 -27.98 0.49
C PHE A 159 7.66 -28.97 1.24
N PRO A 160 8.20 -29.71 2.22
CA PRO A 160 7.39 -30.46 3.17
C PRO A 160 6.41 -29.54 3.90
N GLN A 161 5.18 -30.01 4.09
CA GLN A 161 4.13 -29.20 4.72
C GLN A 161 4.39 -28.89 6.20
N LYS A 162 5.24 -29.69 6.87
CA LYS A 162 5.51 -29.58 8.31
C LYS A 162 6.98 -29.84 8.61
N VAL A 163 7.52 -29.04 9.54
CA VAL A 163 8.80 -29.29 10.19
C VAL A 163 8.64 -30.47 11.14
N ASN A 164 9.54 -31.45 11.06
CA ASN A 164 9.63 -32.50 12.07
C ASN A 164 10.57 -32.05 13.20
N TYR A 165 9.99 -31.39 14.22
CA TYR A 165 10.75 -30.84 15.35
C TYR A 165 11.65 -31.88 16.05
N LYS A 166 11.22 -33.14 16.12
CA LYS A 166 12.00 -34.22 16.75
C LYS A 166 13.29 -34.54 15.99
N LYS A 167 13.33 -34.29 14.69
CA LYS A 167 14.49 -34.53 13.81
C LYS A 167 15.44 -33.33 13.70
N LEU A 168 15.10 -32.19 14.29
CA LEU A 168 15.97 -31.02 14.29
C LEU A 168 17.17 -31.22 15.22
N SER A 169 18.32 -30.65 14.84
CA SER A 169 19.46 -30.48 15.74
C SER A 169 19.10 -29.59 16.93
N GLU A 170 19.86 -29.63 18.03
CA GLU A 170 19.61 -28.73 19.18
C GLU A 170 19.74 -27.25 18.80
N ASP A 171 20.69 -26.91 17.93
CA ASP A 171 20.86 -25.56 17.39
C ASP A 171 19.64 -25.12 16.57
N ASP A 172 19.10 -26.01 15.71
CA ASP A 172 17.90 -25.70 14.94
C ASP A 172 16.65 -25.62 15.82
N LYS A 173 16.58 -26.39 16.91
CA LYS A 173 15.50 -26.26 17.90
C LYS A 173 15.56 -24.91 18.62
N GLU A 174 16.76 -24.41 18.94
CA GLU A 174 16.91 -23.08 19.50
C GLU A 174 16.48 -21.99 18.52
N ILE A 175 16.86 -22.14 17.24
CA ILE A 175 16.43 -21.21 16.18
C ILE A 175 14.91 -21.27 15.98
N PHE A 176 14.32 -22.47 16.04
CA PHE A 176 12.87 -22.67 16.00
C PHE A 176 12.19 -21.89 17.14
N ARG A 177 12.64 -22.08 18.39
CA ARG A 177 12.11 -21.37 19.57
C ARG A 177 12.25 -19.86 19.44
N ARG A 178 13.41 -19.37 19.00
CA ARG A 178 13.68 -17.94 18.80
C ARG A 178 12.75 -17.30 17.77
N LEU A 179 12.46 -18.01 16.68
CA LEU A 179 11.68 -17.46 15.57
C LEU A 179 10.18 -17.66 15.78
N GLN A 180 9.77 -18.71 16.49
CA GLN A 180 8.35 -18.98 16.74
C GLN A 180 7.66 -17.80 17.43
N GLY A 181 6.47 -17.43 16.95
CA GLY A 181 5.68 -16.36 17.52
C GLY A 181 6.10 -14.93 17.14
N LYS A 182 7.26 -14.74 16.49
CA LYS A 182 7.64 -13.42 15.96
C LYS A 182 6.65 -12.91 14.93
N THR A 183 6.55 -11.58 14.85
CA THR A 183 5.69 -10.88 13.90
C THR A 183 6.46 -10.48 12.64
N LEU A 184 5.74 -10.20 11.56
CA LEU A 184 6.34 -9.65 10.34
C LEU A 184 7.13 -8.36 10.60
N LYS A 185 6.66 -7.51 11.52
CA LYS A 185 7.38 -6.29 11.92
C LYS A 185 8.72 -6.65 12.57
N SER A 186 8.70 -7.54 13.57
CA SER A 186 9.93 -8.00 14.24
C SER A 186 10.93 -8.62 13.25
N LEU A 187 10.47 -9.44 12.31
CA LEU A 187 11.33 -9.99 11.25
C LEU A 187 11.88 -8.89 10.34
N THR A 188 11.08 -7.88 10.02
CA THR A 188 11.49 -6.77 9.16
C THR A 188 12.62 -5.99 9.80
N ASP A 189 12.51 -5.68 11.09
CA ASP A 189 13.52 -4.91 11.83
C ASP A 189 14.80 -5.76 11.97
N GLU A 190 14.68 -7.00 12.43
CA GLU A 190 15.82 -7.92 12.60
C GLU A 190 16.58 -8.21 11.30
N LYS A 191 15.87 -8.34 10.17
CA LYS A 191 16.49 -8.49 8.84
C LYS A 191 17.39 -7.31 8.48
N MET A 192 16.99 -6.10 8.88
CA MET A 192 17.76 -4.89 8.59
C MET A 192 18.92 -4.72 9.56
N ASP A 193 18.75 -5.10 10.82
CA ASP A 193 19.75 -4.91 11.87
C ASP A 193 20.86 -5.99 11.86
N ILE A 194 20.55 -7.23 11.50
CA ILE A 194 21.53 -8.33 11.54
C ILE A 194 22.72 -8.05 10.61
N GLY A 195 23.94 -8.30 11.10
CA GLY A 195 25.16 -8.21 10.30
C GLY A 195 25.24 -9.33 9.25
N VAL A 196 26.19 -9.21 8.31
CA VAL A 196 26.54 -10.29 7.36
C VAL A 196 28.05 -10.50 7.23
N GLY A 197 28.81 -10.03 8.22
CA GLY A 197 30.28 -10.07 8.21
C GLY A 197 30.88 -11.43 8.60
N ASN A 198 30.12 -12.30 9.27
CA ASN A 198 30.52 -13.66 9.63
C ASN A 198 29.50 -14.69 9.12
N GLU A 199 29.90 -15.97 9.08
CA GLU A 199 29.08 -17.03 8.49
C GLU A 199 27.78 -17.29 9.25
N GLN A 200 27.81 -17.21 10.58
CA GLN A 200 26.64 -17.49 11.42
C GLN A 200 25.55 -16.43 11.23
N ASP A 201 25.92 -15.16 11.29
CA ASP A 201 24.99 -14.05 11.02
C ASP A 201 24.52 -14.06 9.57
N ARG A 202 25.39 -14.43 8.63
CA ARG A 202 25.03 -14.59 7.22
C ARG A 202 23.97 -15.68 7.04
N LEU A 203 24.12 -16.83 7.70
CA LEU A 203 23.13 -17.91 7.67
C LEU A 203 21.81 -17.49 8.33
N MET A 204 21.88 -16.84 9.48
CA MET A 204 20.69 -16.31 10.16
C MET A 204 19.98 -15.24 9.34
N PHE A 205 20.72 -14.36 8.66
CA PHE A 205 20.15 -13.39 7.72
C PHE A 205 19.40 -14.10 6.60
N LYS A 206 19.98 -15.15 5.99
CA LYS A 206 19.30 -15.95 4.96
C LYS A 206 17.98 -16.52 5.51
N ARG A 207 17.99 -17.15 6.69
CA ARG A 207 16.79 -17.72 7.33
C ARG A 207 15.72 -16.65 7.59
N ILE A 208 16.10 -15.51 8.18
CA ILE A 208 15.18 -14.39 8.45
C ILE A 208 14.63 -13.79 7.15
N PHE A 209 15.47 -13.64 6.12
CA PHE A 209 15.05 -13.16 4.81
C PHE A 209 14.00 -14.08 4.18
N ILE A 210 14.23 -15.40 4.21
CA ILE A 210 13.28 -16.40 3.70
C ILE A 210 11.94 -16.32 4.45
N LEU A 211 11.94 -16.22 5.79
CA LEU A 211 10.71 -16.00 6.54
C LEU A 211 10.00 -14.70 6.15
N TYR A 212 10.76 -13.61 6.09
CA TYR A 212 10.24 -12.30 5.74
C TYR A 212 9.59 -12.30 4.36
N ILE A 213 10.27 -12.80 3.32
CA ILE A 213 9.74 -12.74 1.95
C ILE A 213 8.51 -13.62 1.74
N GLN A 214 8.46 -14.76 2.43
CA GLN A 214 7.27 -15.61 2.47
C GLN A 214 6.08 -14.85 3.08
N MET A 215 6.25 -14.30 4.28
CA MET A 215 5.16 -13.63 4.99
C MET A 215 4.74 -12.29 4.37
N ALA A 216 5.70 -11.52 3.86
CA ALA A 216 5.46 -10.19 3.31
C ALA A 216 4.82 -10.25 1.92
N PHE A 217 5.11 -11.29 1.13
CA PHE A 217 4.83 -11.25 -0.30
C PHE A 217 4.41 -12.59 -0.92
N LEU A 218 5.23 -13.64 -0.83
CA LEU A 218 5.02 -14.88 -1.60
C LEU A 218 3.83 -15.70 -1.10
N LEU A 219 3.67 -15.77 0.22
CA LEU A 219 2.66 -16.55 0.93
C LEU A 219 1.91 -15.64 1.91
N SER A 220 1.67 -14.39 1.50
CA SER A 220 1.10 -13.37 2.37
C SER A 220 -0.25 -13.83 2.92
N THR A 221 -0.40 -13.79 4.25
CA THR A 221 -1.68 -14.07 4.93
C THR A 221 -2.14 -12.86 5.70
N THR A 222 -3.42 -12.79 6.06
CA THR A 222 -3.90 -11.76 7.00
C THR A 222 -3.21 -11.82 8.37
N ILE A 223 -2.71 -12.99 8.78
CA ILE A 223 -2.01 -13.21 10.04
C ILE A 223 -0.62 -12.56 9.99
N ASN A 224 -0.28 -11.79 11.02
CA ASN A 224 1.02 -11.09 11.12
C ASN A 224 2.08 -11.88 11.90
N LYS A 225 1.75 -13.04 12.44
CA LYS A 225 2.65 -13.94 13.19
C LYS A 225 3.14 -15.08 12.29
N ILE A 226 4.34 -15.58 12.56
CA ILE A 226 4.89 -16.74 11.85
C ILE A 226 3.98 -17.96 12.08
N SER A 227 3.42 -18.47 10.99
CA SER A 227 2.76 -19.77 10.92
C SER A 227 3.77 -20.91 10.68
N PRO A 228 3.51 -22.14 11.17
CA PRO A 228 4.36 -23.31 10.93
C PRO A 228 4.73 -23.56 9.46
N MET A 229 3.86 -23.20 8.52
CA MET A 229 4.13 -23.35 7.07
C MET A 229 5.34 -22.54 6.58
N HIS A 230 5.70 -21.45 7.26
CA HIS A 230 6.85 -20.63 6.88
C HIS A 230 8.17 -21.19 7.43
N LEU A 231 8.11 -22.10 8.41
CA LEU A 231 9.29 -22.60 9.12
C LEU A 231 10.01 -23.72 8.38
N THR A 232 9.35 -24.49 7.51
CA THR A 232 10.05 -25.57 6.78
C THR A 232 11.25 -25.06 5.99
N PRO A 233 11.12 -24.00 5.17
CA PRO A 233 12.22 -23.61 4.28
C PRO A 233 13.48 -23.12 5.00
N ILE A 234 13.37 -22.61 6.23
CA ILE A 234 14.56 -22.11 6.95
C ILE A 234 15.47 -23.20 7.51
N PHE A 235 15.01 -24.46 7.53
CA PHE A 235 15.81 -25.62 7.96
C PHE A 235 16.34 -26.43 6.78
N GLU A 236 15.98 -26.08 5.55
CA GLU A 236 16.45 -26.73 4.32
C GLU A 236 17.33 -25.78 3.49
N MET A 237 18.23 -25.05 4.17
CA MET A 237 18.99 -23.97 3.56
C MET A 237 19.94 -24.42 2.43
N ASP A 238 20.41 -25.65 2.47
CA ASP A 238 21.36 -26.18 1.46
C ASP A 238 20.70 -26.40 0.10
N THR A 239 19.40 -26.70 0.08
CA THR A 239 18.62 -26.97 -1.15
C THR A 239 17.67 -25.83 -1.50
N ILE A 240 17.71 -24.72 -0.75
CA ILE A 240 16.70 -23.65 -0.80
C ILE A 240 16.53 -23.02 -2.19
N THR A 241 17.60 -22.96 -2.97
CA THR A 241 17.63 -22.40 -4.33
C THR A 241 17.06 -23.37 -5.37
N GLU A 242 17.13 -24.67 -5.10
CA GLU A 242 16.69 -25.75 -5.98
C GLU A 242 15.20 -26.10 -5.81
N ARG A 243 14.58 -25.63 -4.71
CA ARG A 243 13.17 -25.86 -4.38
C ARG A 243 12.20 -25.10 -5.29
N ASN A 244 11.02 -25.67 -5.46
CA ASN A 244 9.99 -25.16 -6.35
C ASN A 244 9.15 -24.03 -5.72
N TRP A 245 9.74 -22.85 -5.62
CA TRP A 245 9.06 -21.66 -5.10
C TRP A 245 7.82 -21.27 -5.91
N GLY A 246 7.90 -21.35 -7.24
CA GLY A 246 6.75 -21.06 -8.12
C GLY A 246 5.55 -21.99 -7.86
N GLY A 247 5.82 -23.27 -7.60
CA GLY A 247 4.80 -24.25 -7.24
C GLY A 247 4.24 -24.01 -5.85
N TYR A 248 5.09 -23.64 -4.90
CA TYR A 248 4.65 -23.32 -3.55
C TYR A 248 3.74 -22.08 -3.53
N VAL A 249 4.13 -21.00 -4.22
CA VAL A 249 3.31 -19.80 -4.40
C VAL A 249 1.98 -20.13 -5.09
N LEU A 250 2.01 -20.91 -6.17
CA LEU A 250 0.78 -21.31 -6.87
C LEU A 250 -0.17 -22.09 -5.97
N SER A 251 0.35 -23.06 -5.20
CA SER A 251 -0.46 -23.84 -4.26
C SER A 251 -1.15 -22.94 -3.23
N PHE A 252 -0.47 -21.89 -2.80
CA PHE A 252 -0.99 -20.95 -1.82
C PHE A 252 -2.04 -20.00 -2.40
N ILE A 253 -1.83 -19.53 -3.64
CA ILE A 253 -2.85 -18.76 -4.39
C ILE A 253 -4.11 -19.59 -4.58
N ILE A 254 -3.98 -20.86 -5.00
CA ILE A 254 -5.13 -21.77 -5.18
C ILE A 254 -5.87 -21.92 -3.86
N LYS A 255 -5.16 -22.24 -2.76
CA LYS A 255 -5.76 -22.37 -1.44
C LYS A 255 -6.48 -21.09 -0.98
N GLY A 256 -5.86 -19.92 -1.20
CA GLY A 256 -6.44 -18.63 -0.84
C GLY A 256 -7.73 -18.33 -1.60
N ILE A 257 -7.75 -18.57 -2.91
CA ILE A 257 -8.93 -18.40 -3.76
C ILE A 257 -10.02 -19.42 -3.42
N THR A 258 -9.66 -20.67 -3.14
CA THR A 258 -10.60 -21.71 -2.64
C THR A 258 -11.26 -21.26 -1.34
N ASP A 259 -10.46 -20.85 -0.36
CA ASP A 259 -10.98 -20.37 0.93
C ASP A 259 -11.88 -19.12 0.77
N TYR A 260 -11.58 -18.25 -0.20
CA TYR A 260 -12.40 -17.07 -0.53
C TYR A 260 -13.74 -17.47 -1.19
N LYS A 261 -13.70 -18.26 -2.26
CA LYS A 261 -14.88 -18.60 -3.07
C LYS A 261 -15.81 -19.60 -2.42
N GLU A 262 -15.24 -20.70 -1.93
CA GLU A 262 -15.98 -21.85 -1.42
C GLU A 262 -16.28 -21.69 0.07
N LYS A 263 -15.30 -21.25 0.87
CA LYS A 263 -15.47 -21.07 2.33
C LYS A 263 -15.91 -19.66 2.72
N LYS A 264 -16.19 -18.79 1.74
CA LYS A 264 -16.68 -17.41 1.93
C LYS A 264 -15.83 -16.58 2.90
N LYS A 265 -14.51 -16.83 2.96
CA LYS A 265 -13.60 -15.96 3.72
C LYS A 265 -13.58 -14.57 3.09
N LYS A 266 -13.53 -13.52 3.92
CA LYS A 266 -13.46 -12.13 3.42
C LYS A 266 -12.13 -11.80 2.77
N ALA A 267 -11.04 -12.31 3.36
CA ALA A 267 -9.70 -12.07 2.89
C ALA A 267 -9.20 -13.18 1.97
N ILE A 268 -8.40 -12.81 0.98
CA ILE A 268 -7.74 -13.74 0.06
C ILE A 268 -6.26 -13.78 0.42
N ASP A 269 -5.84 -14.91 0.98
CA ASP A 269 -4.44 -15.17 1.25
C ASP A 269 -3.70 -15.49 -0.07
N GLY A 270 -2.42 -15.14 -0.13
CA GLY A 270 -1.52 -15.45 -1.25
C GLY A 270 -1.24 -14.32 -2.22
N CYS A 271 -0.20 -14.54 -3.04
CA CYS A 271 0.40 -13.51 -3.88
C CYS A 271 -0.42 -13.25 -5.16
N LEU A 272 -1.60 -12.62 -5.05
CA LEU A 272 -2.42 -12.24 -6.22
C LEU A 272 -1.71 -11.23 -7.15
N PHE A 273 -0.69 -10.53 -6.66
CA PHE A 273 0.19 -9.71 -7.49
C PHE A 273 0.87 -10.53 -8.60
N ALA A 274 1.23 -11.78 -8.34
CA ALA A 274 1.80 -12.66 -9.36
C ALA A 274 0.80 -12.87 -10.51
N LEU A 275 -0.49 -13.08 -10.19
CA LEU A 275 -1.55 -13.20 -11.19
C LEU A 275 -1.69 -11.91 -12.01
N MET A 276 -1.61 -10.75 -11.37
CA MET A 276 -1.68 -9.45 -12.06
C MET A 276 -0.55 -9.29 -13.07
N ILE A 277 0.69 -9.60 -12.68
CA ILE A 277 1.86 -9.51 -13.58
C ILE A 277 1.74 -10.51 -14.73
N ILE A 278 1.28 -11.73 -14.46
CA ILE A 278 1.03 -12.74 -15.50
C ILE A 278 -0.04 -12.26 -16.47
N TYR A 279 -1.17 -11.79 -15.95
CA TYR A 279 -2.27 -11.29 -16.76
C TYR A 279 -1.79 -10.17 -17.69
N PHE A 280 -1.18 -9.13 -17.13
CA PHE A 280 -0.73 -7.98 -17.91
C PHE A 280 0.34 -8.36 -18.93
N HIS A 281 1.26 -9.25 -18.58
CA HIS A 281 2.28 -9.71 -19.52
C HIS A 281 1.67 -10.49 -20.68
N LEU A 282 0.78 -11.45 -20.39
CA LEU A 282 0.20 -12.31 -21.41
C LEU A 282 -0.79 -11.56 -22.30
N SER A 283 -1.59 -10.63 -21.76
CA SER A 283 -2.51 -9.81 -22.55
C SER A 283 -1.76 -8.83 -23.46
N LYS A 284 -0.69 -8.18 -22.98
CA LYS A 284 0.15 -7.27 -23.79
C LYS A 284 0.90 -7.96 -24.92
N ASN A 285 1.15 -9.27 -24.82
CA ASN A 285 1.98 -10.01 -25.75
C ASN A 285 1.25 -11.20 -26.40
N LYS A 286 -0.10 -11.16 -26.45
CA LYS A 286 -0.93 -12.25 -27.00
C LYS A 286 -0.59 -12.55 -28.46
N ASP A 287 -0.46 -11.51 -29.27
CA ASP A 287 -0.26 -11.62 -30.73
C ASP A 287 1.23 -11.67 -31.13
N LYS A 288 2.14 -11.56 -30.16
CA LYS A 288 3.58 -11.58 -30.41
C LYS A 288 4.11 -13.01 -30.48
N LYS A 289 5.03 -13.22 -31.43
CA LYS A 289 5.78 -14.49 -31.52
C LYS A 289 6.65 -14.66 -30.28
N ARG A 290 6.96 -15.90 -29.92
CA ARG A 290 7.74 -16.23 -28.70
C ARG A 290 9.10 -15.53 -28.66
N ALA A 291 9.75 -15.33 -29.80
CA ALA A 291 11.04 -14.64 -29.92
C ALA A 291 10.96 -13.13 -29.67
N GLU A 292 9.78 -12.52 -29.88
CA GLU A 292 9.55 -11.08 -29.68
C GLU A 292 9.09 -10.76 -28.25
N ARG A 293 8.88 -11.79 -27.41
CA ARG A 293 8.41 -11.59 -26.05
C ARG A 293 9.54 -11.05 -25.17
N PRO A 294 9.25 -10.10 -24.27
CA PRO A 294 10.24 -9.57 -23.35
C PRO A 294 10.94 -10.68 -22.54
N PRO A 295 12.21 -10.49 -22.18
CA PRO A 295 12.96 -11.46 -21.40
C PRO A 295 12.33 -11.65 -20.02
N LYS A 296 12.66 -12.79 -19.40
CA LYS A 296 12.26 -13.10 -18.03
C LYS A 296 13.27 -12.50 -17.03
N PRO A 297 12.86 -12.19 -15.80
CA PRO A 297 11.49 -12.35 -15.30
C PRO A 297 10.58 -11.20 -15.71
N TRP A 298 9.29 -11.47 -15.91
CA TRP A 298 8.40 -10.49 -16.54
C TRP A 298 8.21 -9.21 -15.74
N ILE A 299 8.33 -9.26 -14.41
CA ILE A 299 8.26 -8.09 -13.53
C ILE A 299 9.26 -6.99 -13.91
N VAL A 300 10.44 -7.33 -14.46
CA VAL A 300 11.47 -6.33 -14.82
C VAL A 300 11.06 -5.48 -16.02
N ASN A 301 10.08 -5.93 -16.80
CA ASN A 301 9.62 -5.26 -18.02
C ASN A 301 8.48 -4.27 -17.76
N TRP A 302 8.20 -3.97 -16.50
CA TRP A 302 7.11 -3.12 -16.09
C TRP A 302 7.62 -1.97 -15.24
N SER A 303 7.46 -0.74 -15.73
CA SER A 303 7.63 0.45 -14.88
C SER A 303 6.42 0.61 -13.95
N LYS A 304 6.59 1.43 -12.91
CA LYS A 304 5.50 1.79 -12.00
C LYS A 304 4.35 2.44 -12.77
N GLU A 305 4.67 3.36 -13.67
CA GLU A 305 3.73 4.15 -14.47
C GLU A 305 2.93 3.25 -15.40
N GLN A 306 3.59 2.34 -16.11
CA GLN A 306 2.92 1.37 -16.99
C GLN A 306 1.95 0.47 -16.24
N LEU A 307 2.30 0.05 -15.02
CA LEU A 307 1.40 -0.76 -14.19
C LEU A 307 0.22 0.06 -13.67
N VAL A 308 0.42 1.32 -13.27
CA VAL A 308 -0.66 2.21 -12.83
C VAL A 308 -1.64 2.50 -13.97
N GLU A 309 -1.13 2.84 -15.15
CA GLU A 309 -1.93 3.08 -16.34
C GLU A 309 -2.75 1.84 -16.71
N ARG A 310 -2.11 0.66 -16.74
CA ARG A 310 -2.80 -0.59 -17.03
C ARG A 310 -3.86 -0.93 -15.99
N MET A 311 -3.57 -0.76 -14.69
CA MET A 311 -4.56 -0.99 -13.64
C MET A 311 -5.78 -0.07 -13.79
N ARG A 312 -5.57 1.22 -14.13
CA ARG A 312 -6.66 2.17 -14.36
C ARG A 312 -7.55 1.72 -15.52
N ALA A 313 -6.95 1.38 -16.66
CA ALA A 313 -7.68 0.93 -17.84
C ALA A 313 -8.53 -0.32 -17.59
N GLU A 314 -8.03 -1.29 -16.81
CA GLU A 314 -8.81 -2.48 -16.45
C GLU A 314 -9.99 -2.13 -15.54
N ILE A 315 -9.79 -1.28 -14.53
CA ILE A 315 -10.87 -0.85 -13.62
C ILE A 315 -11.97 -0.11 -14.40
N GLU A 316 -11.60 0.83 -15.28
CA GLU A 316 -12.56 1.58 -16.09
C GLU A 316 -13.37 0.65 -17.00
N LYS A 317 -12.72 -0.33 -17.64
CA LYS A 317 -13.40 -1.31 -18.48
C LYS A 317 -14.41 -2.15 -17.68
N ASN A 318 -14.03 -2.60 -16.49
CA ASN A 318 -14.88 -3.46 -15.67
C ASN A 318 -16.03 -2.68 -15.03
N MET A 319 -15.83 -1.39 -14.73
CA MET A 319 -16.92 -0.48 -14.35
C MET A 319 -17.89 -0.24 -15.50
N ALA A 320 -17.41 0.00 -16.72
CA ALA A 320 -18.25 0.18 -17.91
C ALA A 320 -19.07 -1.08 -18.25
N SER A 321 -18.49 -2.28 -18.06
CA SER A 321 -19.21 -3.56 -18.22
C SER A 321 -20.28 -3.77 -17.14
N SER A 322 -20.09 -3.21 -15.94
CA SER A 322 -21.06 -3.32 -14.83
C SER A 322 -22.24 -2.36 -15.02
N THR A 323 -22.02 -1.17 -15.60
CA THR A 323 -23.11 -0.24 -15.96
C THR A 323 -23.94 -0.73 -17.15
N SER A 324 -23.33 -1.38 -18.14
CA SER A 324 -24.07 -2.00 -19.26
C SER A 324 -24.97 -3.17 -18.81
N SER A 325 -24.67 -3.80 -17.68
CA SER A 325 -25.49 -4.89 -17.13
C SER A 325 -26.73 -4.41 -16.36
N LEU A 326 -26.83 -3.11 -16.03
CA LEU A 326 -28.02 -2.51 -15.41
C LEU A 326 -29.06 -2.01 -16.42
N GLU A 327 -28.69 -1.82 -17.69
CA GLU A 327 -29.61 -1.30 -18.73
C GLU A 327 -30.46 -2.40 -19.40
N THR A 328 -30.43 -3.64 -18.88
CA THR A 328 -31.22 -4.76 -19.43
C THR A 328 -32.21 -5.41 -18.46
N GLU A 329 -32.49 -4.79 -17.31
CA GLU A 329 -33.68 -5.12 -16.51
C GLU A 329 -34.81 -4.13 -16.83
N THR A 330 -35.59 -4.52 -17.84
CA THR A 330 -37.03 -4.26 -18.04
C THR A 330 -37.55 -2.85 -17.76
N THR A 331 -37.76 -2.12 -18.86
CA THR A 331 -38.94 -1.27 -19.05
C THR A 331 -40.20 -2.01 -18.59
N ASP A 332 -40.87 -1.48 -17.57
CA ASP A 332 -42.33 -1.43 -17.53
C ASP A 332 -42.75 -0.19 -16.72
N SER A 333 -43.47 0.69 -17.43
CA SER A 333 -44.53 1.59 -16.97
C SER A 333 -44.48 2.09 -15.52
N ASP A 334 -44.24 3.38 -15.31
CA ASP A 334 -45.38 4.27 -15.06
C ASP A 334 -45.00 5.76 -15.10
N ASN A 335 -45.81 6.45 -15.88
CA ASN A 335 -45.86 7.88 -16.10
C ASN A 335 -46.16 8.65 -14.81
N SER A 336 -45.28 9.55 -14.40
CA SER A 336 -45.69 10.79 -13.72
C SER A 336 -44.69 11.91 -13.99
N THR A 337 -45.04 12.70 -15.00
CA THR A 337 -44.81 14.14 -15.11
C THR A 337 -44.57 14.80 -13.75
N PHE A 338 -43.52 15.61 -13.60
CA PHE A 338 -43.67 16.98 -13.09
C PHE A 338 -42.45 17.82 -13.48
N GLU A 339 -42.79 18.94 -14.11
CA GLU A 339 -41.90 19.95 -14.65
C GLU A 339 -41.17 20.74 -13.54
N SER A 340 -40.06 21.30 -13.97
CA SER A 340 -39.21 22.31 -13.33
C SER A 340 -39.97 23.56 -12.88
N GLU A 341 -39.54 24.18 -11.77
CA GLU A 341 -39.50 25.64 -11.63
C GLU A 341 -38.60 26.10 -10.45
N THR A 342 -38.00 27.27 -10.63
CA THR A 342 -36.96 27.95 -9.82
C THR A 342 -37.52 29.16 -9.03
N GLN A 343 -36.73 29.61 -8.03
CA GLN A 343 -36.68 30.94 -7.36
C GLN A 343 -37.66 31.25 -6.20
N GLU A 344 -37.14 31.55 -4.99
CA GLU A 344 -37.02 32.88 -4.28
C GLU A 344 -38.38 33.34 -3.67
N ASP A 345 -38.55 33.92 -2.48
CA ASP A 345 -37.69 34.54 -1.46
C ASP A 345 -38.50 34.77 -0.15
N SER A 346 -37.80 35.12 0.94
CA SER A 346 -38.21 35.99 2.08
C SER A 346 -39.17 35.58 3.24
N GLU A 347 -38.57 35.63 4.44
CA GLU A 347 -38.95 36.20 5.77
C GLU A 347 -40.36 36.00 6.41
N ASP A 348 -40.42 35.46 7.64
CA ASP A 348 -40.47 36.24 8.92
C ASP A 348 -40.63 35.30 10.16
N SER A 349 -40.08 35.73 11.31
CA SER A 349 -40.20 35.18 12.67
C SER A 349 -41.48 35.77 13.36
N PRO A 350 -41.88 35.53 14.65
CA PRO A 350 -41.10 35.05 15.80
C PRO A 350 -41.78 34.09 16.85
N ARG A 351 -40.90 33.36 17.56
CA ARG A 351 -40.90 33.07 19.03
C ARG A 351 -42.03 32.26 19.69
N LYS A 352 -41.69 31.07 20.25
CA LYS A 352 -41.72 30.72 21.70
C LYS A 352 -41.25 29.27 21.96
N GLU A 353 -40.81 29.06 23.20
CA GLU A 353 -39.86 28.05 23.70
C GLU A 353 -40.55 26.80 24.36
N PRO A 354 -39.88 25.87 25.10
CA PRO A 354 -39.80 24.44 24.77
C PRO A 354 -40.52 23.49 25.75
N SER A 355 -40.71 22.20 25.39
CA SER A 355 -41.01 21.17 26.40
C SER A 355 -40.53 19.75 26.06
N LYS A 356 -40.28 19.00 27.15
CA LYS A 356 -39.49 17.77 27.31
C LYS A 356 -40.28 16.48 27.05
N LYS A 357 -39.56 15.40 26.67
CA LYS A 357 -39.62 13.98 27.13
C LYS A 357 -39.32 13.03 25.95
N GLY A 358 -38.58 11.94 26.06
CA GLY A 358 -37.92 11.31 27.21
C GLY A 358 -37.06 10.14 26.75
N LYS A 359 -35.87 9.98 27.34
CA LYS A 359 -35.03 8.77 27.26
C LYS A 359 -35.62 7.69 28.18
N LYS A 360 -35.78 6.46 27.68
CA LYS A 360 -35.93 5.27 28.52
C LYS A 360 -34.58 4.57 28.66
N THR A 361 -34.12 4.53 29.90
CA THR A 361 -33.01 3.73 30.42
C THR A 361 -33.57 2.38 30.89
N GLN A 362 -32.84 1.28 30.67
CA GLN A 362 -32.95 0.11 31.54
C GLN A 362 -31.55 -0.35 31.96
N SER A 363 -31.32 -0.24 33.27
CA SER A 363 -30.25 -0.86 34.05
C SER A 363 -30.77 -2.23 34.54
N LYS A 364 -30.04 -3.27 34.95
CA LYS A 364 -28.90 -3.48 35.86
C LYS A 364 -28.68 -5.03 35.83
N LYS A 365 -27.49 -5.60 35.97
CA LYS A 365 -26.89 -5.98 37.27
C LYS A 365 -25.46 -6.52 37.09
N LYS A 366 -24.57 -6.06 37.99
CA LYS A 366 -23.25 -6.62 38.31
C LYS A 366 -23.38 -7.84 39.24
N LYS A 367 -22.38 -8.73 39.23
CA LYS A 367 -21.80 -9.31 40.46
C LYS A 367 -20.28 -9.43 40.32
N VAL A 368 -19.60 -9.33 41.46
CA VAL A 368 -18.19 -8.98 41.70
C VAL A 368 -17.35 -10.23 42.04
N VAL A 369 -16.09 -10.22 41.55
CA VAL A 369 -14.78 -10.73 42.02
C VAL A 369 -14.74 -11.79 43.14
N VAL A 370 -13.91 -12.85 42.94
CA VAL A 370 -12.91 -13.39 43.91
C VAL A 370 -11.76 -14.07 43.14
N GLU A 371 -10.52 -13.72 43.50
CA GLU A 371 -9.22 -14.34 43.17
C GLU A 371 -9.05 -15.69 43.88
N HIS A 372 -8.39 -16.69 43.29
CA HIS A 372 -7.46 -17.63 43.96
C HIS A 372 -6.85 -18.66 42.98
N SER A 373 -5.51 -18.66 42.95
CA SER A 373 -4.58 -19.81 42.90
C SER A 373 -4.48 -20.77 41.70
N SER A 374 -3.21 -21.00 41.32
CA SER A 374 -2.65 -22.09 40.49
C SER A 374 -3.02 -23.49 41.02
N PRO A 375 -2.87 -24.54 40.20
CA PRO A 375 -1.88 -25.54 40.60
C PRO A 375 -0.99 -26.07 39.47
N GLU A 376 0.12 -26.62 39.96
CA GLU A 376 1.22 -27.28 39.28
C GLU A 376 0.84 -28.60 38.58
N GLN A 377 1.84 -29.06 37.83
CA GLN A 377 2.11 -30.37 37.25
C GLN A 377 1.36 -31.58 37.82
N ASP A 378 1.00 -32.50 36.92
CA ASP A 378 1.27 -33.92 37.18
C ASP A 378 1.68 -34.66 35.89
N GLN A 379 2.76 -35.42 36.06
CA GLN A 379 3.31 -36.37 35.11
C GLN A 379 2.49 -37.67 35.19
N SER A 380 2.27 -38.35 34.06
CA SER A 380 1.86 -39.76 34.08
C SER A 380 2.49 -40.52 32.91
N TYR A 381 3.38 -41.42 33.30
CA TYR A 381 3.98 -42.50 32.54
C TYR A 381 3.03 -43.70 32.55
N HIS A 382 2.71 -44.27 31.38
CA HIS A 382 2.44 -45.70 31.13
C HIS A 382 2.30 -45.83 29.59
N GLY A 383 3.05 -46.62 28.82
CA GLY A 383 3.77 -47.84 29.15
C GLY A 383 2.89 -49.06 28.93
N TYR A 384 2.61 -49.43 27.67
CA TYR A 384 2.22 -50.80 27.31
C TYR A 384 2.83 -51.21 25.96
N SER A 385 3.59 -52.30 26.04
CA SER A 385 4.09 -53.12 24.95
C SER A 385 3.17 -54.34 24.77
N THR A 386 3.39 -55.11 23.69
CA THR A 386 2.70 -56.34 23.23
C THR A 386 1.28 -56.12 22.68
N LEU A 387 0.94 -56.50 21.44
CA LEU A 387 1.32 -57.66 20.61
C LEU A 387 1.56 -57.28 19.15
#